data_AF-A0A962TEV0-F1
#
_entry.id   AF-A0A962TEV0-F1
#
_cell.length_a   1.000
_cell.length_b   1.000
_cell.length_c   1.000
_cell.angle_alpha   90.00
_cell.angle_beta   90.00
_cell.angle_gamma   90.00
#
_symmetry.space_group_name_H-M   'P 1'
#
loop_
_entity.id
_entity.type
_entity.pdbx_description
1 polymer ?
#
loop_
_entity_poly.entity_id
_entity_poly.type
_entity_poly.pdbx_seq_one_letter_code
_entity_poly.pdbx_strand_id
1 'polypeptide(L)'
;MYVKTAKGQEEIQSRTYKLPFNLRKLLIMVDGHSTTGEIIERLTALGHTALLGNMIPAFVELEAGEFIAFCTSPTSQTAPASNAAGGALSAASLAEQATAPPFNLDKAKNFTRSILLSTLDPSAGQQIERIEATATAEELRTELDAVHEMLPKVLSKRQAEQVWKHLEPIMQPLTENARSTASASPKIAPVTSPAVPQFNLDKAKHLIRFTLLGAMGPSAERRIERVEAAATPEALRAELEAIYIMLPKVLSKRQAEQVWKQFEPIMLSILLPPT
;
A
#
# COMPACT_ATOMS: atom_id res chain seq x y z
N MET A 1 15.51 2.90 -0.76
CA MET A 1 16.76 2.15 -0.99
C MET A 1 17.80 2.74 -0.06
N TYR A 2 18.67 1.93 0.55
CA TYR A 2 19.72 2.45 1.42
C TYR A 2 21.01 2.66 0.64
N VAL A 3 21.65 3.80 0.87
CA VAL A 3 22.96 4.15 0.30
C VAL A 3 23.93 4.41 1.46
N LYS A 4 25.18 3.99 1.32
CA LYS A 4 26.21 4.27 2.34
C LYS A 4 26.51 5.77 2.37
N THR A 5 26.57 6.34 3.56
CA THR A 5 27.05 7.72 3.74
C THR A 5 28.57 7.76 3.78
N ALA A 6 29.16 8.96 3.75
CA ALA A 6 30.61 9.14 3.94
C ALA A 6 31.12 8.50 5.24
N LYS A 7 30.33 8.62 6.31
CA LYS A 7 30.60 8.04 7.64
C LYS A 7 30.52 6.50 7.62
N GLY A 8 29.55 5.95 6.89
CA GLY A 8 29.45 4.52 6.59
C GLY A 8 30.67 3.97 5.87
N GLN A 9 31.15 4.71 4.88
CA GLN A 9 32.31 4.33 4.09
C GLN A 9 33.62 4.43 4.88
N GLU A 10 33.72 5.41 5.78
CA GLU A 10 34.84 5.56 6.71
C GLU A 10 34.88 4.43 7.74
N GLU A 11 33.74 4.03 8.32
CA GLU A 11 33.69 2.90 9.24
C GLU A 11 34.14 1.57 8.60
N ILE A 12 33.79 1.35 7.33
CA ILE A 12 34.25 0.18 6.57
C ILE A 12 35.78 0.21 6.39
N GLN A 13 36.36 1.37 6.08
CA GLN A 13 37.79 1.50 5.77
C GLN A 13 38.67 1.48 7.01
N SER A 14 38.38 2.31 8.01
CA SER A 14 39.28 2.56 9.15
C SER A 14 38.77 2.01 10.49
N ARG A 15 37.55 1.47 10.55
CA ARG A 15 36.90 1.05 11.81
C ARG A 15 36.84 2.16 12.88
N THR A 16 36.80 3.41 12.45
CA THR A 16 36.91 4.59 13.34
C THR A 16 35.83 4.62 14.42
N TYR A 17 34.62 4.18 14.09
CA TYR A 17 33.43 4.26 14.94
C TYR A 17 33.10 2.94 15.67
N LYS A 18 33.96 1.92 15.54
CA LYS A 18 33.89 0.63 16.26
C LYS A 18 32.52 -0.01 16.21
N LEU A 19 31.93 -0.03 15.02
CA LEU A 19 30.57 -0.52 14.84
C LEU A 19 30.50 -2.03 15.13
N PRO A 20 29.44 -2.51 15.82
CA PRO A 20 29.22 -3.93 16.06
C PRO A 20 29.35 -4.75 14.77
N PHE A 21 29.96 -5.93 14.87
CA PHE A 21 30.27 -6.79 13.71
C PHE A 21 29.05 -7.06 12.80
N ASN A 22 27.88 -7.25 13.41
CA ASN A 22 26.63 -7.50 12.69
C ASN A 22 26.15 -6.28 11.90
N LEU A 23 26.24 -5.08 12.49
CA LEU A 23 25.89 -3.82 11.82
C LEU A 23 26.89 -3.50 10.70
N ARG A 24 28.18 -3.76 10.93
CA ARG A 24 29.22 -3.58 9.91
C ARG A 24 29.03 -4.52 8.74
N LYS A 25 28.66 -5.78 8.99
CA LYS A 25 28.37 -6.75 7.94
C LYS A 25 27.17 -6.31 7.09
N LEU A 26 26.12 -5.83 7.75
CA LEU A 26 24.95 -5.26 7.09
C LEU A 26 25.33 -4.02 6.28
N LEU A 27 26.09 -3.10 6.86
CA LEU A 27 26.61 -1.91 6.21
C LEU A 27 27.41 -2.27 4.96
N ILE A 28 28.30 -3.27 4.99
CA ILE A 28 29.07 -3.71 3.81
C ILE A 28 28.14 -4.16 2.66
N MET A 29 27.02 -4.82 2.98
CA MET A 29 26.04 -5.31 2.00
C MET A 29 25.14 -4.22 1.40
N VAL A 30 25.11 -3.00 1.98
CA VAL A 30 24.39 -1.87 1.39
C VAL A 30 25.19 -1.35 0.20
N ASP A 31 24.81 -1.76 -1.01
CA ASP A 31 25.47 -1.39 -2.26
C ASP A 31 24.85 -0.16 -2.95
N GLY A 32 23.73 0.35 -2.41
CA GLY A 32 22.99 1.43 -3.06
C GLY A 32 22.26 0.99 -4.32
N HIS A 33 22.13 -0.32 -4.57
CA HIS A 33 21.41 -0.89 -5.71
C HIS A 33 20.31 -1.88 -5.26
N SER A 34 20.55 -2.64 -4.19
CA SER A 34 19.59 -3.59 -3.67
C SER A 34 18.54 -2.99 -2.73
N THR A 35 17.33 -3.52 -2.82
CA THR A 35 16.24 -3.17 -1.90
C THR A 35 16.43 -3.83 -0.54
N THR A 36 15.80 -3.31 0.51
CA THR A 36 15.88 -3.87 1.87
C THR A 36 15.48 -5.36 1.89
N GLY A 37 14.45 -5.72 1.12
CA GLY A 37 14.00 -7.11 0.97
C GLY A 37 15.05 -8.01 0.32
N GLU A 38 15.70 -7.56 -0.75
CA GLU A 38 16.77 -8.31 -1.43
C GLU A 38 18.01 -8.50 -0.54
N ILE A 39 18.36 -7.49 0.28
CA ILE A 39 19.48 -7.58 1.23
C ILE A 39 19.15 -8.62 2.31
N ILE A 40 17.91 -8.65 2.81
CA ILE A 40 17.42 -9.64 3.77
C ILE A 40 17.42 -11.04 3.16
N GLU A 41 16.98 -11.19 1.91
CA GLU A 41 16.95 -12.46 1.20
C GLU A 41 18.38 -13.01 0.98
N ARG A 42 19.34 -12.17 0.58
CA ARG A 42 20.77 -12.55 0.48
C ARG A 42 21.37 -12.98 1.82
N LEU A 43 21.04 -12.32 2.92
CA LEU A 43 21.49 -12.69 4.26
C LEU A 43 20.89 -14.01 4.75
N THR A 44 19.62 -14.25 4.39
CA THR A 44 18.92 -15.51 4.65
C THR A 44 19.57 -16.64 3.88
N ALA A 45 19.88 -16.42 2.60
CA ALA A 45 20.60 -17.37 1.75
C ALA A 45 22.02 -17.69 2.26
N LEU A 46 22.67 -16.74 2.93
CA LEU A 46 23.97 -16.91 3.59
C LEU A 46 23.88 -17.57 4.98
N GLY A 47 22.71 -18.08 5.39
CA GLY A 47 22.53 -18.84 6.63
C GLY A 47 22.52 -18.00 7.91
N HIS A 48 22.34 -16.69 7.82
CA HIS A 48 22.30 -15.78 8.98
C HIS A 48 20.87 -15.56 9.49
N THR A 49 20.08 -16.62 9.58
CA THR A 49 18.66 -16.59 9.99
C THR A 49 18.47 -16.12 11.44
N ALA A 50 19.47 -16.27 12.31
CA ALA A 50 19.45 -15.76 13.68
C ALA A 50 19.42 -14.22 13.78
N LEU A 51 19.75 -13.51 12.70
CA LEU A 51 19.72 -12.05 12.64
C LEU A 51 18.39 -11.50 12.12
N LEU A 52 17.49 -12.31 11.55
CA LEU A 52 16.26 -11.84 10.90
C LEU A 52 15.38 -11.00 11.84
N GLY A 53 15.26 -11.41 13.11
CA GLY A 53 14.51 -10.67 14.13
C GLY A 53 15.14 -9.32 14.54
N ASN A 54 16.44 -9.14 14.29
CA ASN A 54 17.20 -7.96 14.69
C ASN A 54 17.65 -7.08 13.49
N MET A 55 17.13 -7.34 12.29
CA MET A 55 17.55 -6.63 11.07
C MET A 55 16.89 -5.27 10.91
N ILE A 56 15.60 -5.15 11.20
CA ILE A 56 14.90 -3.85 11.22
C ILE A 56 15.57 -2.90 12.24
N PRO A 57 15.82 -3.30 13.51
CA PRO A 57 16.54 -2.43 14.44
C PRO A 57 17.99 -2.16 13.99
N ALA A 58 18.65 -3.08 13.29
CA ALA A 58 19.99 -2.85 12.75
C ALA A 58 20.03 -1.80 11.64
N PHE A 59 19.07 -1.79 10.71
CA PHE A 59 18.95 -0.73 9.71
C PHE A 59 18.62 0.62 10.38
N VAL A 60 17.73 0.61 11.37
CA VAL A 60 17.39 1.80 12.16
C VAL A 60 18.61 2.32 12.92
N GLU A 61 19.45 1.45 13.47
CA GLU A 61 20.66 1.84 14.20
C GLU A 61 21.76 2.37 13.27
N LEU A 62 21.89 1.80 12.06
CA LEU A 62 22.77 2.31 11.02
C LEU A 62 22.33 3.68 10.49
N GLU A 63 21.02 3.89 10.35
CA GLU A 63 20.45 5.16 9.92
C GLU A 63 20.55 6.22 11.02
N ALA A 64 20.23 5.86 12.27
CA ALA A 64 20.40 6.73 13.44
C ALA A 64 21.87 7.09 13.71
N GLY A 65 22.79 6.18 13.39
CA GLY A 65 24.23 6.43 13.42
C GLY A 65 24.75 7.23 12.22
N GLU A 66 23.88 7.57 11.25
CA GLU A 66 24.19 8.25 9.99
C GLU A 66 25.17 7.47 9.11
N PHE A 67 25.26 6.15 9.24
CA PHE A 67 26.13 5.29 8.40
C PHE A 67 25.46 4.92 7.07
N ILE A 68 24.13 4.93 7.02
CA ILE A 68 23.34 4.76 5.80
C ILE A 68 22.29 5.87 5.70
N ALA A 69 21.93 6.22 4.47
CA ALA A 69 20.84 7.14 4.17
C ALA A 69 19.79 6.44 3.33
N PHE A 70 18.52 6.66 3.66
CA PHE A 70 17.42 6.19 2.84
C PHE A 70 17.19 7.15 1.66
N CYS A 71 17.65 6.77 0.47
CA CYS A 71 17.34 7.51 -0.76
C CYS A 71 15.99 7.04 -1.31
N THR A 72 15.07 8.00 -1.44
CA THR A 72 13.81 7.90 -2.19
C THR A 72 13.88 8.74 -3.45
N SER A 73 14.90 8.54 -4.27
CA SER A 73 15.00 9.22 -5.56
C SER A 73 15.86 8.40 -6.52
N PRO A 74 15.39 8.17 -7.76
CA PRO A 74 16.28 7.82 -8.86
C PRO A 74 16.85 9.14 -9.37
N THR A 75 17.88 9.66 -8.71
CA THR A 75 18.64 10.77 -9.31
C THR A 75 20.07 10.32 -9.44
N SER A 76 20.36 9.97 -10.67
CA SER A 76 21.66 9.87 -11.32
C SER A 76 22.79 10.56 -10.58
N GLN A 77 23.87 9.80 -10.42
CA GLN A 77 25.22 10.34 -10.36
C GLN A 77 25.34 11.54 -11.30
N THR A 78 25.86 12.66 -10.81
CA THR A 78 26.61 13.59 -11.66
C THR A 78 27.67 14.26 -10.81
N ALA A 79 28.91 13.80 -11.04
CA ALA A 79 30.13 14.54 -10.75
C ALA A 79 30.10 15.92 -11.41
N PRO A 80 30.83 16.92 -10.90
CA PRO A 80 30.76 18.28 -11.40
C PRO A 80 31.58 18.40 -12.70
N ALA A 81 30.97 18.89 -13.78
CA ALA A 81 31.73 19.38 -14.93
C ALA A 81 31.03 20.58 -15.59
N SER A 82 31.89 21.56 -15.87
CA SER A 82 31.65 22.93 -16.29
C SER A 82 31.17 23.08 -17.74
N ASN A 83 30.32 24.09 -17.93
CA ASN A 83 30.26 25.06 -19.04
C ASN A 83 30.03 24.67 -20.53
N ALA A 84 29.14 25.49 -21.10
CA ALA A 84 29.20 26.20 -22.39
C ALA A 84 28.46 25.63 -23.62
N ALA A 85 27.45 26.44 -24.00
CA ALA A 85 27.13 26.93 -25.34
C ALA A 85 26.56 25.98 -26.42
N GLY A 86 25.37 26.38 -26.91
CA GLY A 86 25.13 26.48 -28.35
C GLY A 86 23.96 25.68 -28.92
N GLY A 87 23.03 26.39 -29.55
CA GLY A 87 22.44 25.95 -30.82
C GLY A 87 21.04 25.34 -30.77
N ALA A 88 20.10 26.09 -31.34
CA ALA A 88 18.71 25.73 -31.56
C ALA A 88 18.49 24.50 -32.46
N LEU A 89 17.38 23.78 -32.20
CA LEU A 89 16.34 23.33 -33.14
C LEU A 89 15.66 22.05 -32.61
N SER A 90 14.41 22.15 -32.16
CA SER A 90 13.32 21.23 -32.53
C SER A 90 12.07 21.49 -31.70
N ALA A 91 11.09 22.12 -32.34
CA ALA A 91 9.73 22.36 -31.86
C ALA A 91 8.86 21.10 -32.00
N ALA A 92 9.24 20.02 -31.30
CA ALA A 92 8.47 18.78 -31.25
C ALA A 92 8.63 18.06 -29.90
N SER A 93 8.37 18.77 -28.80
CA SER A 93 8.18 18.13 -27.48
C SER A 93 7.49 19.11 -26.52
N LEU A 94 6.22 19.41 -26.77
CA LEU A 94 5.41 20.30 -25.91
C LEU A 94 4.09 19.66 -25.46
N ALA A 95 4.01 18.32 -25.46
CA ALA A 95 2.81 17.61 -25.00
C ALA A 95 3.03 16.61 -23.84
N GLU A 96 4.27 16.36 -23.41
CA GLU A 96 4.52 15.23 -22.50
C GLU A 96 5.49 15.57 -21.37
N GLN A 97 5.10 16.49 -20.46
CA GLN A 97 5.70 16.59 -19.12
C GLN A 97 4.92 17.58 -18.23
N ALA A 98 3.66 17.26 -17.98
CA ALA A 98 2.90 17.82 -16.87
C ALA A 98 2.15 16.68 -16.18
N THR A 99 2.86 15.86 -15.42
CA THR A 99 2.22 14.99 -14.42
C THR A 99 3.18 14.80 -13.26
N ALA A 100 3.00 15.61 -12.22
CA ALA A 100 3.50 15.28 -10.89
C ALA A 100 3.03 13.85 -10.52
N PRO A 101 3.83 13.04 -9.81
CA PRO A 101 3.44 11.68 -9.49
C PRO A 101 2.12 11.69 -8.70
N PRO A 102 1.05 11.04 -9.20
CA PRO A 102 -0.20 10.98 -8.47
C PRO A 102 0.03 10.25 -7.14
N PHE A 103 -0.52 10.81 -6.06
CA PHE A 103 -0.57 10.15 -4.75
C PHE A 103 -1.10 8.72 -4.94
N ASN A 104 -0.27 7.73 -4.62
CA ASN A 104 -0.58 6.34 -4.86
C ASN A 104 -1.20 5.72 -3.59
N LEU A 105 -2.52 5.52 -3.63
CA LEU A 105 -3.31 5.00 -2.51
C LEU A 105 -2.85 3.60 -2.08
N ASP A 106 -2.53 2.73 -3.03
CA ASP A 106 -2.07 1.36 -2.77
C ASP A 106 -0.72 1.36 -2.04
N LYS A 107 0.19 2.27 -2.41
CA LYS A 107 1.46 2.44 -1.71
C LYS A 107 1.26 2.94 -0.28
N ALA A 108 0.32 3.85 -0.07
CA ALA A 108 -0.02 4.35 1.27
C ALA A 108 -0.61 3.24 2.16
N LYS A 109 -1.56 2.45 1.63
CA LYS A 109 -2.16 1.31 2.36
C LYS A 109 -1.13 0.26 2.74
N ASN A 110 -0.28 -0.16 1.80
CA ASN A 110 0.74 -1.17 2.05
C ASN A 110 1.75 -0.71 3.09
N PHE A 111 2.10 0.58 3.09
CA PHE A 111 2.99 1.15 4.09
C PHE A 111 2.35 1.18 5.49
N THR A 112 1.08 1.62 5.60
CA THR A 112 0.33 1.59 6.86
C THR A 112 0.17 0.16 7.39
N ARG A 113 -0.14 -0.80 6.51
CA ARG A 113 -0.18 -2.24 6.83
C ARG A 113 1.16 -2.73 7.39
N SER A 114 2.26 -2.37 6.73
CA SER A 114 3.60 -2.75 7.17
C SER A 114 3.92 -2.22 8.55
N ILE A 115 3.57 -0.97 8.85
CA ILE A 115 3.81 -0.34 10.16
C ILE A 115 2.95 -0.99 11.24
N LEU A 116 1.66 -1.25 10.97
CA LEU A 116 0.75 -1.84 11.93
C LEU A 116 1.11 -3.29 12.26
N LEU A 117 1.47 -4.10 11.26
CA LEU A 117 1.97 -5.46 11.50
C LEU A 117 3.27 -5.45 12.33
N SER A 118 4.17 -4.52 12.03
CA SER A 118 5.45 -4.43 12.76
C SER A 118 5.32 -3.96 14.20
N THR A 119 4.17 -3.40 14.61
CA THR A 119 3.98 -2.74 15.91
C THR A 119 2.95 -3.41 16.81
N LEU A 120 1.89 -3.97 16.22
CA LEU A 120 0.75 -4.56 16.93
C LEU A 120 0.57 -6.06 16.60
N ASP A 121 1.36 -6.58 15.65
CA ASP A 121 1.45 -7.98 15.19
C ASP A 121 0.07 -8.69 15.10
N PRO A 122 -0.39 -9.62 15.95
CA PRO A 122 -1.71 -10.24 15.78
C PRO A 122 -2.90 -9.31 16.07
N SER A 123 -2.72 -8.23 16.84
CA SER A 123 -3.80 -7.29 17.18
C SER A 123 -4.09 -6.27 16.07
N ALA A 124 -3.24 -6.21 15.03
CA ALA A 124 -3.41 -5.32 13.90
C ALA A 124 -4.42 -5.82 12.86
N GLY A 125 -4.83 -7.10 12.92
CA GLY A 125 -5.59 -7.78 11.85
C GLY A 125 -6.87 -7.05 11.43
N GLN A 126 -7.69 -6.64 12.40
CA GLN A 126 -8.94 -5.90 12.11
C GLN A 126 -8.67 -4.50 11.53
N GLN A 127 -7.63 -3.81 12.00
CA GLN A 127 -7.27 -2.49 11.50
C GLN A 127 -6.73 -2.55 10.07
N ILE A 128 -5.94 -3.57 9.76
CA ILE A 128 -5.41 -3.81 8.42
C ILE A 128 -6.56 -4.09 7.45
N GLU A 129 -7.50 -4.95 7.81
CA GLU A 129 -8.66 -5.26 6.98
C GLU A 129 -9.49 -4.00 6.68
N ARG A 130 -9.69 -3.12 7.67
CA ARG A 130 -10.39 -1.84 7.49
C ARG A 130 -9.61 -0.87 6.60
N ILE A 131 -8.29 -0.78 6.75
CA ILE A 131 -7.42 0.04 5.90
C ILE A 131 -7.41 -0.47 4.46
N GLU A 132 -7.40 -1.78 4.24
CA GLU A 132 -7.41 -2.35 2.89
C GLU A 132 -8.74 -2.14 2.18
N ALA A 133 -9.84 -2.16 2.92
CA ALA A 133 -11.18 -1.88 2.44
C ALA A 133 -11.41 -0.42 2.01
N THR A 134 -10.51 0.51 2.35
CA THR A 134 -10.68 1.94 1.98
C THR A 134 -10.50 2.15 0.46
N ALA A 135 -11.49 2.64 -0.26
CA ALA A 135 -11.40 2.87 -1.70
C ALA A 135 -10.88 4.28 -2.03
N THR A 136 -10.92 5.20 -1.06
CA THR A 136 -10.56 6.59 -1.27
C THR A 136 -9.52 7.08 -0.27
N ALA A 137 -8.83 8.15 -0.65
CA ALA A 137 -7.89 8.87 0.18
C ALA A 137 -8.54 9.37 1.50
N GLU A 138 -9.81 9.77 1.46
CA GLU A 138 -10.55 10.26 2.63
C GLU A 138 -10.95 9.16 3.60
N GLU A 139 -11.35 8.00 3.09
CA GLU A 139 -11.60 6.81 3.90
C GLU A 139 -10.30 6.33 4.59
N LEU A 140 -9.18 6.34 3.86
CA LEU A 140 -7.88 5.98 4.41
C LEU A 140 -7.45 6.88 5.57
N ARG A 141 -7.73 8.20 5.49
CA ARG A 141 -7.50 9.12 6.60
C ARG A 141 -8.36 8.84 7.82
N THR A 142 -9.65 8.57 7.61
CA THR A 142 -10.57 8.30 8.70
C THR A 142 -10.13 7.06 9.48
N GLU A 143 -9.62 6.05 8.77
CA GLU A 143 -9.03 4.86 9.40
C GLU A 143 -7.67 5.14 10.06
N LEU A 144 -6.82 6.00 9.48
CA LEU A 144 -5.57 6.46 10.10
C LEU A 144 -5.80 7.27 11.39
N ASP A 145 -6.83 8.12 11.44
CA ASP A 145 -7.22 8.85 12.64
C ASP A 145 -7.79 7.90 13.71
N ALA A 146 -8.57 6.89 13.31
CA ALA A 146 -9.01 5.82 14.22
C ALA A 146 -7.83 5.01 14.77
N VAL A 147 -6.81 4.75 13.95
CA VAL A 147 -5.53 4.14 14.38
C VAL A 147 -4.82 5.05 15.39
N HIS A 148 -4.78 6.36 15.16
CA HIS A 148 -4.17 7.32 16.09
C HIS A 148 -4.84 7.34 17.46
N GLU A 149 -6.17 7.31 17.51
CA GLU A 149 -6.93 7.25 18.77
C GLU A 149 -6.77 5.91 19.50
N MET A 150 -6.54 4.83 18.74
CA MET A 150 -6.34 3.49 19.30
C MET A 150 -4.91 3.28 19.79
N LEU A 151 -3.90 3.77 19.07
CA LEU A 151 -2.47 3.60 19.38
C LEU A 151 -2.08 3.83 20.85
N PRO A 152 -2.47 4.93 21.53
CA PRO A 152 -2.12 5.15 22.94
C PRO A 152 -2.90 4.25 23.93
N LYS A 153 -3.94 3.53 23.47
CA LYS A 153 -4.71 2.55 24.27
C LYS A 153 -4.09 1.16 24.23
N VAL A 154 -3.37 0.83 23.16
CA VAL A 154 -2.73 -0.49 22.96
C VAL A 154 -1.21 -0.46 23.11
N LEU A 155 -0.57 0.70 22.96
CA LEU A 155 0.88 0.87 23.07
C LEU A 155 1.25 1.92 24.13
N SER A 156 2.51 1.87 24.56
CA SER A 156 3.05 2.91 25.44
C SER A 156 3.16 4.26 24.70
N LYS A 157 2.99 5.37 25.43
CA LYS A 157 2.91 6.73 24.85
C LYS A 157 4.05 7.06 23.87
N ARG A 158 5.29 6.65 24.19
CA ARG A 158 6.45 6.82 23.29
C ARG A 158 6.32 6.01 21.99
N GLN A 159 5.84 4.78 22.07
CA GLN A 159 5.67 3.92 20.90
C GLN A 159 4.53 4.45 20.01
N ALA A 160 3.41 4.86 20.61
CA ALA A 160 2.30 5.48 19.89
C ALA A 160 2.75 6.74 19.11
N GLU A 161 3.49 7.64 19.76
CA GLU A 161 4.05 8.84 19.11
C GLU A 161 5.05 8.50 18.00
N GLN A 162 5.87 7.46 18.19
CA GLN A 162 6.85 7.03 17.20
C GLN A 162 6.18 6.39 15.97
N VAL A 163 5.17 5.55 16.17
CA VAL A 163 4.37 4.99 15.08
C VAL A 163 3.67 6.09 14.30
N TRP A 164 3.13 7.09 14.99
CA TRP A 164 2.48 8.23 14.36
C TRP A 164 3.43 9.08 13.51
N LYS A 165 4.65 9.34 14.00
CA LYS A 165 5.69 10.04 13.20
C LYS A 165 6.03 9.33 11.90
N HIS A 166 5.94 8.00 11.86
CA HIS A 166 6.16 7.24 10.62
C HIS A 166 4.97 7.33 9.65
N LEU A 167 3.75 7.56 10.14
CA LEU A 167 2.53 7.70 9.32
C LEU A 167 2.29 9.15 8.84
N GLU A 168 2.84 10.14 9.52
CA GLU A 168 2.78 11.56 9.17
C GLU A 168 3.15 11.91 7.71
N PRO A 169 4.23 11.38 7.10
CA PRO A 169 4.58 11.66 5.70
C PRO A 169 3.54 11.16 4.69
N ILE A 170 2.65 10.24 5.08
CA ILE A 170 1.53 9.79 4.24
C ILE A 170 0.32 10.71 4.43
N MET A 171 0.10 11.22 5.64
CA MET A 171 -1.01 12.14 5.93
C MET A 171 -0.86 13.53 5.31
N GLN A 172 0.37 14.03 5.13
CA GLN A 172 0.63 15.32 4.49
C GLN A 172 0.11 15.41 3.03
N PRO A 173 0.48 14.50 2.10
CA PRO A 173 -0.03 14.53 0.74
C PRO A 173 -1.52 14.25 0.68
N LEU A 174 -2.04 13.42 1.60
CA LEU A 174 -3.48 13.23 1.80
C LEU A 174 -4.16 14.59 2.06
N THR A 175 -3.66 15.38 3.01
CA THR A 175 -4.11 16.74 3.41
C THR A 175 -4.03 17.77 2.28
N GLU A 176 -2.91 17.81 1.56
CA GLU A 176 -2.70 18.70 0.41
C GLU A 176 -3.66 18.38 -0.75
N ASN A 177 -3.92 17.10 -1.01
CA ASN A 177 -4.74 16.65 -2.14
C ASN A 177 -6.23 16.99 -1.93
N ALA A 178 -6.74 16.90 -0.70
CA ALA A 178 -8.12 17.35 -0.41
C ALA A 178 -8.26 18.88 -0.40
N ARG A 179 -7.20 19.62 -0.06
CA ARG A 179 -7.20 21.08 -0.16
C ARG A 179 -7.12 21.53 -1.62
N SER A 180 -6.42 20.77 -2.46
CA SER A 180 -6.33 20.99 -3.91
C SER A 180 -7.63 20.70 -4.65
N THR A 181 -8.40 19.68 -4.23
CA THR A 181 -9.75 19.44 -4.76
C THR A 181 -10.78 20.46 -4.26
N ALA A 182 -10.59 21.02 -3.07
CA ALA A 182 -11.46 22.07 -2.52
C ALA A 182 -11.26 23.46 -3.17
N SER A 183 -10.12 23.74 -3.81
CA SER A 183 -9.83 25.02 -4.48
C SER A 183 -10.14 25.03 -5.99
N ALA A 184 -10.51 23.90 -6.58
CA ALA A 184 -11.06 23.84 -7.92
C ALA A 184 -12.57 24.09 -7.83
N SER A 185 -13.00 25.34 -7.99
CA SER A 185 -14.43 25.68 -8.13
C SER A 185 -15.09 24.83 -9.22
N PRO A 186 -16.06 23.95 -8.88
CA PRO A 186 -17.01 23.50 -9.87
C PRO A 186 -18.04 24.61 -10.01
N LYS A 187 -18.10 25.17 -11.20
CA LYS A 187 -19.23 25.99 -11.65
C LYS A 187 -20.52 25.19 -11.38
N ILE A 188 -21.38 25.76 -10.54
CA ILE A 188 -22.56 25.16 -9.91
C ILE A 188 -23.58 24.64 -10.93
N ALA A 189 -24.17 23.47 -10.64
CA ALA A 189 -25.58 23.09 -10.90
C ALA A 189 -25.96 21.95 -9.91
N PRO A 190 -27.24 21.78 -9.51
CA PRO A 190 -27.65 21.93 -8.11
C PRO A 190 -27.95 20.63 -7.33
N VAL A 191 -28.02 20.84 -6.01
CA VAL A 191 -28.29 19.99 -4.85
C VAL A 191 -29.47 18.99 -4.92
N THR A 192 -29.34 17.88 -4.15
CA THR A 192 -30.32 17.07 -3.34
C THR A 192 -29.98 15.57 -3.47
N SER A 193 -29.82 14.71 -2.46
CA SER A 193 -30.62 14.40 -1.26
C SER A 193 -29.85 13.39 -0.36
N PRO A 194 -30.28 13.12 0.89
CA PRO A 194 -29.57 12.23 1.83
C PRO A 194 -29.45 10.81 1.28
N ALA A 195 -28.25 10.22 1.45
CA ALA A 195 -27.86 8.94 0.87
C ALA A 195 -28.82 7.80 1.27
N VAL A 196 -29.75 7.49 0.38
CA VAL A 196 -30.34 6.16 0.25
C VAL A 196 -29.18 5.21 -0.09
N PRO A 197 -29.10 3.99 0.48
CA PRO A 197 -28.06 3.03 0.12
C PRO A 197 -28.23 2.63 -1.35
N GLN A 198 -27.52 3.33 -2.23
CA GLN A 198 -27.53 3.10 -3.67
C GLN A 198 -26.61 1.92 -4.01
N PHE A 199 -27.11 1.00 -4.82
CA PHE A 199 -26.33 -0.14 -5.29
C PHE A 199 -25.06 0.33 -6.02
N ASN A 200 -23.90 -0.17 -5.58
CA ASN A 200 -22.60 0.15 -6.17
C ASN A 200 -22.00 -1.11 -6.82
N LEU A 201 -21.86 -1.07 -8.14
CA LEU A 201 -21.43 -2.20 -8.97
C LEU A 201 -19.95 -2.59 -8.72
N ASP A 202 -19.07 -1.61 -8.50
CA ASP A 202 -17.66 -1.87 -8.22
C ASP A 202 -17.44 -2.55 -6.87
N LYS A 203 -18.17 -2.10 -5.84
CA LYS A 203 -18.18 -2.75 -4.51
C LYS A 203 -18.70 -4.18 -4.59
N ALA A 204 -19.75 -4.42 -5.36
CA ALA A 204 -20.29 -5.75 -5.59
C ALA A 204 -19.27 -6.68 -6.26
N LYS A 205 -18.60 -6.22 -7.34
CA LYS A 205 -17.55 -7.00 -8.02
C LYS A 205 -16.38 -7.33 -7.12
N HIS A 206 -15.91 -6.36 -6.33
CA HIS A 206 -14.79 -6.55 -5.42
C HIS A 206 -15.11 -7.60 -4.34
N LEU A 207 -16.30 -7.53 -3.76
CA LEU A 207 -16.77 -8.51 -2.77
C LEU A 207 -16.84 -9.92 -3.40
N ILE A 208 -17.41 -10.05 -4.60
CA ILE A 208 -17.50 -11.33 -5.32
C ILE A 208 -16.10 -11.90 -5.59
N ARG A 209 -15.16 -11.07 -6.05
CA ARG A 209 -13.77 -11.46 -6.27
C ARG A 209 -13.10 -11.96 -5.01
N PHE A 210 -13.20 -11.20 -3.92
CA PHE A 210 -12.58 -11.55 -2.64
C PHE A 210 -13.16 -12.87 -2.08
N THR A 211 -14.48 -13.01 -2.07
CA THR A 211 -15.13 -14.22 -1.55
C THR A 211 -14.80 -15.45 -2.40
N LEU A 212 -14.76 -15.33 -3.74
CA LEU A 212 -14.41 -16.44 -4.61
C LEU A 212 -12.93 -16.86 -4.47
N LEU A 213 -12.01 -15.91 -4.36
CA LEU A 213 -10.59 -16.20 -4.09
C LEU A 213 -10.41 -16.86 -2.73
N GLY A 214 -11.10 -16.38 -1.69
CA GLY A 214 -11.04 -16.97 -0.36
C GLY A 214 -11.59 -18.40 -0.30
N ALA A 215 -12.61 -18.72 -1.11
CA ALA A 215 -13.24 -20.03 -1.10
C ALA A 215 -12.55 -21.06 -2.00
N MET A 216 -12.13 -20.66 -3.20
CA MET A 216 -11.66 -21.58 -4.25
C MET A 216 -10.22 -21.32 -4.70
N GLY A 217 -9.59 -20.24 -4.22
CA GLY A 217 -8.23 -19.87 -4.61
C GLY A 217 -8.10 -19.57 -6.11
N PRO A 218 -6.97 -19.95 -6.74
CA PRO A 218 -6.70 -19.68 -8.16
C PRO A 218 -7.75 -20.27 -9.12
N SER A 219 -8.48 -21.31 -8.71
CA SER A 219 -9.51 -21.94 -9.53
C SER A 219 -10.69 -21.00 -9.84
N ALA A 220 -10.84 -19.90 -9.08
CA ALA A 220 -11.86 -18.89 -9.30
C ALA A 220 -11.50 -17.83 -10.37
N GLU A 221 -10.26 -17.76 -10.83
CA GLU A 221 -9.73 -16.67 -11.67
C GLU A 221 -10.57 -16.45 -12.94
N ARG A 222 -10.89 -17.51 -13.66
CA ARG A 222 -11.73 -17.45 -14.87
C ARG A 222 -13.16 -16.94 -14.62
N ARG A 223 -13.67 -17.06 -13.39
CA ARG A 223 -14.99 -16.54 -13.00
C ARG A 223 -14.91 -15.09 -12.56
N ILE A 224 -13.82 -14.73 -11.88
CA ILE A 224 -13.52 -13.35 -11.50
C ILE A 224 -13.41 -12.47 -12.74
N GLU A 225 -12.70 -12.93 -13.78
CA GLU A 225 -12.60 -12.21 -15.05
C GLU A 225 -13.98 -11.93 -15.69
N ARG A 226 -14.91 -12.90 -15.62
CA ARG A 226 -16.28 -12.70 -16.14
C ARG A 226 -17.10 -11.74 -15.29
N VAL A 227 -16.95 -11.81 -13.97
CA VAL A 227 -17.56 -10.88 -13.02
C VAL A 227 -17.05 -9.46 -13.25
N GLU A 228 -15.74 -9.28 -13.51
CA GLU A 228 -15.15 -7.98 -13.81
C GLU A 228 -15.59 -7.43 -15.16
N ALA A 229 -15.74 -8.29 -16.16
CA ALA A 229 -16.26 -7.94 -17.49
C ALA A 229 -17.74 -7.51 -17.48
N ALA A 230 -18.51 -7.83 -16.44
CA ALA A 230 -19.93 -7.46 -16.36
C ALA A 230 -20.11 -5.93 -16.19
N ALA A 231 -20.53 -5.23 -17.23
CA ALA A 231 -20.70 -3.77 -17.19
C ALA A 231 -22.04 -3.32 -16.57
N THR A 232 -23.02 -4.22 -16.43
CA THR A 232 -24.37 -3.91 -15.95
C THR A 232 -24.74 -4.77 -14.73
N PRO A 233 -25.63 -4.28 -13.84
CA PRO A 233 -26.12 -5.07 -12.71
C PRO A 233 -26.84 -6.35 -13.14
N GLU A 234 -27.52 -6.34 -14.29
CA GLU A 234 -28.18 -7.52 -14.87
C GLU A 234 -27.15 -8.55 -15.33
N ALA A 235 -26.06 -8.11 -15.97
CA ALA A 235 -24.96 -9.01 -16.37
C ALA A 235 -24.26 -9.61 -15.14
N LEU A 236 -24.06 -8.81 -14.09
CA LEU A 236 -23.49 -9.27 -12.83
C LEU A 236 -24.38 -10.31 -12.14
N ARG A 237 -25.70 -10.12 -12.18
CA ARG A 237 -26.68 -11.07 -11.68
C ARG A 237 -26.63 -12.40 -12.43
N ALA A 238 -26.56 -12.37 -13.76
CA ALA A 238 -26.46 -13.58 -14.57
C ALA A 238 -25.19 -14.38 -14.22
N GLU A 239 -24.06 -13.70 -13.97
CA GLU A 239 -22.83 -14.36 -13.52
C GLU A 239 -22.95 -14.90 -12.09
N LEU A 240 -23.62 -14.19 -11.17
CA LEU A 240 -23.89 -14.70 -9.82
C LEU A 240 -24.76 -15.97 -9.82
N GLU A 241 -25.75 -16.06 -10.70
CA GLU A 241 -26.58 -17.25 -10.88
C GLU A 241 -25.76 -18.42 -11.45
N ALA A 242 -24.87 -18.14 -12.42
CA ALA A 242 -23.93 -19.13 -12.92
C ALA A 242 -22.96 -19.62 -11.84
N ILE A 243 -22.52 -18.73 -10.94
CA ILE A 243 -21.70 -19.06 -9.77
C ILE A 243 -22.50 -19.95 -8.81
N TYR A 244 -23.76 -19.63 -8.52
CA TYR A 244 -24.62 -20.45 -7.65
C TYR A 244 -24.75 -21.90 -8.11
N ILE A 245 -24.96 -22.12 -9.42
CA ILE A 245 -25.05 -23.47 -10.02
C ILE A 245 -23.71 -24.21 -9.94
N MET A 246 -22.60 -23.46 -9.99
CA MET A 246 -21.25 -24.00 -10.03
C MET A 246 -20.70 -24.33 -8.64
N LEU A 247 -20.91 -23.48 -7.63
CA LEU A 247 -20.41 -23.63 -6.26
C LEU A 247 -20.59 -25.04 -5.66
N PRO A 248 -21.78 -25.69 -5.70
CA PRO A 248 -21.94 -27.02 -5.11
C PRO A 248 -21.21 -28.14 -5.89
N LYS A 249 -20.72 -27.87 -7.10
CA LYS A 249 -19.92 -28.83 -7.90
C LYS A 249 -18.44 -28.77 -7.58
N VAL A 250 -17.96 -27.66 -7.02
CA VAL A 250 -16.53 -27.38 -6.78
C VAL A 250 -16.18 -27.26 -5.30
N LEU A 251 -17.16 -26.96 -4.44
CA LEU A 251 -17.00 -26.78 -3.01
C LEU A 251 -17.86 -27.77 -2.23
N SER A 252 -17.52 -27.98 -0.97
CA SER A 252 -18.39 -28.71 -0.04
C SER A 252 -19.72 -27.96 0.15
N LYS A 253 -20.81 -28.70 0.41
CA LYS A 253 -22.15 -28.14 0.60
C LYS A 253 -22.17 -26.98 1.61
N ARG A 254 -21.46 -27.10 2.74
CA ARG A 254 -21.36 -26.06 3.76
C ARG A 254 -20.63 -24.81 3.28
N GLN A 255 -19.52 -24.97 2.55
CA GLN A 255 -18.78 -23.85 1.99
C GLN A 255 -19.56 -23.14 0.88
N ALA A 256 -20.23 -23.88 0.01
CA ALA A 256 -21.08 -23.32 -1.04
C ALA A 256 -22.21 -22.47 -0.44
N GLU A 257 -22.90 -22.97 0.60
CA GLU A 257 -23.92 -22.22 1.33
C GLU A 257 -23.36 -20.97 2.02
N GLN A 258 -22.18 -21.08 2.64
CA GLN A 258 -21.52 -19.96 3.31
C GLN A 258 -21.10 -18.85 2.33
N VAL A 259 -20.54 -19.22 1.18
CA VAL A 259 -20.20 -18.28 0.10
C VAL A 259 -21.45 -17.60 -0.44
N TRP A 260 -22.52 -18.37 -0.67
CA TRP A 260 -23.77 -17.81 -1.19
C TRP A 260 -24.42 -16.80 -0.23
N LYS A 261 -24.36 -17.04 1.09
CA LYS A 261 -24.83 -16.07 2.10
C LYS A 261 -24.13 -14.70 1.99
N GLN A 262 -22.90 -14.65 1.49
CA GLN A 262 -22.19 -13.39 1.27
C GLN A 262 -22.67 -12.65 0.00
N PHE A 263 -23.25 -13.37 -0.97
CA PHE A 263 -23.74 -12.81 -2.23
C PHE A 263 -25.23 -12.46 -2.20
N GLU A 264 -25.99 -13.05 -1.29
CA GLU A 264 -27.41 -12.73 -1.04
C GLU A 264 -27.71 -11.21 -0.89
N PRO A 265 -26.97 -10.41 -0.10
CA PRO A 265 -27.21 -8.97 -0.01
C PRO A 265 -26.97 -8.23 -1.33
N ILE A 266 -26.05 -8.71 -2.17
CA ILE A 266 -25.76 -8.14 -3.49
C ILE A 266 -26.94 -8.42 -4.43
N MET A 267 -27.45 -9.66 -4.44
CA MET A 267 -28.63 -10.02 -5.25
C MET A 267 -29.86 -9.19 -4.89
N LEU A 268 -30.12 -8.99 -3.59
CA LEU A 268 -31.24 -8.17 -3.13
C LEU A 268 -31.06 -6.70 -3.54
N SER A 269 -29.82 -6.20 -3.52
CA SER A 269 -29.52 -4.83 -3.92
C SER A 269 -29.65 -4.60 -5.43
N ILE A 270 -29.41 -5.62 -6.26
CA ILE A 270 -29.63 -5.56 -7.72
C ILE A 270 -31.13 -5.54 -8.08
N LEU A 271 -31.99 -6.11 -7.23
CA LEU A 271 -33.43 -6.20 -7.45
C LEU A 271 -34.21 -4.91 -7.11
N LEU A 272 -33.58 -3.93 -6.46
CA LEU A 272 -34.21 -2.64 -6.19
C LEU A 272 -34.18 -1.78 -7.46
N PRO A 273 -35.34 -1.38 -8.03
CA PRO A 273 -35.36 -0.46 -9.15
C PRO A 273 -34.83 0.92 -8.71
N PRO A 274 -34.09 1.64 -9.58
CA PRO A 274 -33.76 3.04 -9.32
C PRO A 274 -35.07 3.85 -9.40
N THR A 275 -35.57 4.32 -8.26
CA THR A 275 -36.62 5.36 -8.19
C THR A 275 -36.04 6.74 -8.43
#